data_AF-A0A558CZF2-F1
#
_entry.id   AF-A0A558CZF2-F1
#
_cell.length_a   1.000
_cell.length_b   1.000
_cell.length_c   1.000
_cell.angle_alpha   90.00
_cell.angle_beta   90.00
_cell.angle_gamma   90.00
#
_symmetry.space_group_name_H-M   'P 1'
#
loop_
_entity.id
_entity.type
_entity.pdbx_description
1 polymer ?
#
loop_
_entity_poly.entity_id
_entity_poly.type
_entity_poly.pdbx_seq_one_letter_code
_entity_poly.pdbx_strand_id
1 'polypeptide(L)'
;MGVVVMECSEAYREGEAYYRRHGYNYKNPYPAATREHNDFERGWTQGLKKNPEIGEKLEKKEGVGSQGYQAEQQAKQTKESLERRKREYLRAKGK
;
A
#
# COMPACT_ATOMS: atom_id res chain seq x y z
N MET A 1 -20.48 28.13 5.26
CA MET A 1 -19.21 27.36 5.23
C MET A 1 -19.58 25.90 5.04
N GLY A 2 -19.41 25.36 3.83
CA GLY A 2 -19.72 23.96 3.55
C GLY A 2 -18.62 23.07 4.11
N VAL A 3 -18.95 22.21 5.07
CA VAL A 3 -18.05 21.15 5.51
C VAL A 3 -17.98 20.15 4.37
N VAL A 4 -16.88 20.18 3.60
CA VAL A 4 -16.58 19.12 2.64
C VAL A 4 -16.17 17.92 3.48
N VAL A 5 -17.15 17.11 3.86
CA VAL A 5 -16.87 15.80 4.45
C VAL A 5 -16.29 14.99 3.29
N MET A 6 -14.96 14.94 3.23
CA MET A 6 -14.23 14.10 2.28
C MET A 6 -14.49 12.66 2.72
N GLU A 7 -15.62 12.11 2.27
CA GLU A 7 -16.03 10.75 2.55
C GLU A 7 -14.94 9.80 2.05
N CYS A 8 -14.09 9.35 2.97
CA CYS A 8 -13.13 8.29 2.69
C CYS A 8 -13.93 7.05 2.30
N SER A 9 -13.55 6.40 1.20
CA SER A 9 -14.23 5.21 0.69
C SER A 9 -14.23 4.09 1.73
N GLU A 10 -15.20 3.17 1.61
CA GLU A 10 -15.33 2.03 2.52
C GLU A 10 -14.05 1.18 2.53
N ALA A 11 -13.45 0.94 1.36
CA ALA A 11 -12.18 0.23 1.22
C ALA A 11 -11.03 0.92 1.99
N TYR A 12 -10.98 2.25 2.01
CA TYR A 12 -10.01 3.00 2.80
C TYR A 12 -10.19 2.78 4.31
N ARG A 13 -11.44 2.86 4.79
CA ARG A 13 -11.74 2.61 6.22
C ARG A 13 -11.42 1.16 6.59
N GLU A 14 -11.70 0.23 5.68
CA GLU A 14 -11.39 -1.19 5.85
C GLU A 14 -9.88 -1.44 5.92
N GLY A 15 -9.08 -0.81 5.05
CA GLY A 15 -7.62 -0.90 5.11
C GLY A 15 -7.04 -0.41 6.44
N GLU A 16 -7.55 0.71 6.95
CA GLU A 16 -7.11 1.24 8.26
C GLU A 16 -7.48 0.27 9.40
N ALA A 17 -8.70 -0.26 9.38
CA ALA A 17 -9.16 -1.24 10.36
C ALA A 17 -8.43 -2.59 10.25
N TYR A 18 -8.02 -2.97 9.03
CA TYR A 18 -7.27 -4.19 8.78
C TYR A 18 -5.89 -4.12 9.42
N TYR A 19 -5.18 -3.00 9.25
CA TYR A 19 -3.89 -2.78 9.93
C TYR A 19 -4.03 -2.88 11.45
N ARG A 20 -5.09 -2.32 12.04
CA ARG A 20 -5.29 -2.40 13.51
C ARG A 20 -5.50 -3.82 14.01
N ARG A 21 -6.02 -4.72 13.18
CA ARG A 21 -6.32 -6.12 13.52
C ARG A 21 -5.17 -7.07 13.22
N HIS A 22 -4.46 -6.84 12.12
CA HIS A 22 -3.48 -7.77 11.56
C HIS A 22 -2.05 -7.21 11.54
N GLY A 23 -1.86 -5.94 11.88
CA GLY A 23 -0.56 -5.28 11.90
C GLY A 23 0.11 -5.33 10.54
N TYR A 24 1.36 -5.78 10.53
CA TYR A 24 2.15 -5.93 9.31
C TYR A 24 1.70 -7.11 8.43
N ASN A 25 0.82 -8.00 8.88
CA ASN A 25 0.33 -9.10 8.04
C ASN A 25 -0.70 -8.62 7.00
N TYR A 26 -0.22 -7.93 5.96
CA TYR A 26 -1.05 -7.32 4.92
C TYR A 26 -1.58 -8.36 3.94
N LYS A 27 -2.88 -8.33 3.73
CA LYS A 27 -3.58 -9.00 2.65
C LYS A 27 -4.70 -8.08 2.17
N ASN A 28 -4.64 -7.69 0.91
CA ASN A 28 -5.69 -6.87 0.30
C ASN A 28 -6.75 -7.78 -0.32
N PRO A 29 -8.03 -7.69 0.09
CA PRO A 29 -9.10 -8.53 -0.45
C PRO A 29 -9.58 -8.06 -1.82
N TYR A 30 -9.27 -6.83 -2.23
CA TYR A 30 -9.74 -6.26 -3.49
C TYR A 30 -8.86 -6.70 -4.67
N PRO A 31 -9.40 -6.86 -5.89
CA PRO A 31 -8.61 -7.17 -7.07
C PRO A 31 -7.59 -6.08 -7.38
N ALA A 32 -6.38 -6.46 -7.81
CA ALA A 32 -5.35 -5.50 -8.21
C ALA A 32 -5.84 -4.56 -9.33
N ALA A 33 -5.28 -3.35 -9.39
CA ALA A 33 -5.64 -2.29 -10.33
C ALA A 33 -7.09 -1.76 -10.24
N THR A 34 -7.83 -2.12 -9.18
CA THR A 34 -9.12 -1.49 -8.87
C THR A 34 -8.92 -0.24 -8.00
N ARG A 35 -9.92 0.65 -7.99
CA ARG A 35 -9.91 1.83 -7.13
C ARG A 35 -9.94 1.42 -5.66
N GLU A 36 -10.72 0.40 -5.34
CA GLU A 36 -10.89 -0.16 -4.01
C GLU A 36 -9.59 -0.76 -3.48
N HIS A 37 -8.82 -1.46 -4.32
CA HIS A 37 -7.48 -1.93 -3.95
C HIS A 37 -6.56 -0.77 -3.56
N ASN A 38 -6.52 0.29 -4.37
CA ASN A 38 -5.70 1.47 -4.09
C ASN A 38 -6.16 2.20 -2.82
N ASP A 39 -7.47 2.30 -2.61
CA ASP A 39 -8.06 2.95 -1.44
C ASP A 39 -7.77 2.15 -0.16
N PHE A 40 -7.89 0.82 -0.20
CA PHE A 40 -7.50 -0.07 0.88
C PHE A 40 -6.01 0.07 1.23
N GLU A 41 -5.13 0.08 0.22
CA GLU A 41 -3.69 0.29 0.43
C GLU A 41 -3.39 1.62 1.12
N ARG A 42 -4.08 2.68 0.70
CA ARG A 42 -3.97 4.00 1.34
C ARG A 42 -4.43 3.94 2.79
N GLY A 43 -5.58 3.32 3.06
CA GLY A 43 -6.11 3.15 4.42
C GLY A 43 -5.16 2.39 5.34
N TRP A 44 -4.66 1.25 4.87
CA TRP A 44 -3.71 0.41 5.62
C TRP A 44 -2.40 1.15 5.91
N THR A 45 -1.85 1.85 4.92
CA THR A 45 -0.63 2.66 5.06
C THR A 45 -0.83 3.80 6.07
N GLN A 46 -2.02 4.41 6.10
CA GLN A 46 -2.35 5.46 7.06
C GLN A 46 -2.53 4.91 8.47
N GLY A 47 -3.13 3.73 8.62
CA GLY A 47 -3.18 3.00 9.88
C GLY A 47 -1.78 2.73 10.43
N LEU A 48 -0.87 2.28 9.57
CA LEU A 48 0.54 2.06 9.88
C LEU A 48 1.24 3.33 10.35
N LYS A 49 1.11 4.43 9.60
CA LYS A 49 1.71 5.72 9.97
C LYS A 49 1.20 6.27 11.30
N LYS A 50 -0.10 6.10 11.57
CA LYS A 50 -0.72 6.61 12.80
C LYS A 50 -0.34 5.78 14.03
N ASN A 51 -0.21 4.46 13.87
CA ASN A 51 0.00 3.54 15.00
C ASN A 51 1.06 2.47 14.67
N PRO A 52 2.33 2.86 14.47
CA PRO A 52 3.39 1.91 14.11
C PRO A 52 3.58 0.80 15.16
N GLU A 53 3.31 1.11 16.43
CA GLU A 53 3.40 0.19 17.57
C GLU A 53 2.45 -1.02 17.48
N ILE A 54 1.33 -0.92 16.75
CA ILE A 54 0.37 -2.02 16.62
C ILE A 54 0.98 -3.15 15.80
N GLY A 55 1.66 -2.81 14.70
CA GLY A 55 2.40 -3.77 13.90
C GLY A 55 3.49 -4.45 14.72
N GLU A 56 4.28 -3.68 15.48
CA GLU A 56 5.35 -4.23 16.33
C GLU A 56 4.83 -5.15 17.44
N LYS A 57 3.70 -4.79 18.07
CA LYS A 57 3.05 -5.61 19.11
C LYS A 57 2.52 -6.92 18.54
N LEU A 58 1.98 -6.91 17.33
CA LEU A 58 1.45 -8.10 16.67
C LEU A 58 2.57 -8.99 16.14
N GLU A 59 3.65 -8.43 15.58
CA GLU A 59 4.82 -9.21 15.17
C GLU A 59 5.55 -9.88 16.33
N LYS A 60 5.66 -9.21 17.48
CA LYS A 60 6.23 -9.83 18.69
C LYS A 60 5.41 -11.01 19.20
N LYS A 61 4.10 -11.04 18.90
CA LYS A 61 3.23 -12.19 19.18
C LYS A 61 3.40 -13.32 18.16
N GLU A 62 3.67 -13.00 16.90
CA GLU A 62 3.76 -13.99 15.82
C GLU A 62 5.19 -14.46 15.51
N GLY A 63 6.23 -13.84 16.09
CA GLY A 63 7.62 -14.33 16.00
C GLY A 63 8.24 -14.24 14.60
N VAL A 64 7.67 -13.46 13.69
CA VAL A 64 8.13 -13.31 12.30
C VAL A 64 8.60 -11.86 12.10
N GLY A 65 9.86 -11.70 11.68
CA GLY A 65 10.54 -10.39 11.61
C GLY A 65 10.08 -9.51 10.43
N SER A 66 9.81 -8.23 10.72
CA SER A 66 9.50 -7.17 9.76
C SER A 66 10.73 -6.75 8.95
N GLN A 67 10.80 -7.13 7.68
CA GLN A 67 11.66 -6.42 6.71
C GLN A 67 11.05 -6.27 5.30
N GLY A 68 9.80 -6.72 5.07
CA GLY A 68 9.25 -6.87 3.73
C GLY A 68 8.52 -5.67 3.11
N TYR A 69 7.81 -4.85 3.90
CA TYR A 69 6.78 -3.96 3.35
C TYR A 69 7.30 -2.73 2.60
N GLN A 70 8.41 -2.12 3.04
CA GLN A 70 8.97 -0.96 2.34
C GLN A 70 9.70 -1.33 1.04
N ALA A 71 10.29 -2.53 0.97
CA ALA A 71 11.05 -2.98 -0.20
C ALA A 71 10.14 -3.28 -1.40
N GLU A 72 8.97 -3.88 -1.18
CA GLU A 72 8.09 -4.29 -2.27
C GLU A 72 7.37 -3.12 -2.95
N GLN A 73 6.96 -2.10 -2.18
CA GLN A 73 6.32 -0.90 -2.75
C GLN A 73 7.31 -0.07 -3.59
N GLN A 74 8.58 0.04 -3.16
CA GLN A 74 9.62 0.67 -3.97
C GLN A 74 9.92 -0.14 -5.24
N ALA A 75 9.97 -1.47 -5.15
CA ALA A 75 10.26 -2.33 -6.31
C ALA A 75 9.21 -2.20 -7.42
N LYS A 76 7.91 -2.06 -7.09
CA LYS A 76 6.85 -1.89 -8.09
C LYS A 76 6.93 -0.53 -8.80
N GLN A 77 7.18 0.56 -8.07
CA GLN A 77 7.40 1.88 -8.68
C GLN A 77 8.66 1.93 -9.56
N THR A 78 9.73 1.24 -9.16
CA THR A 78 11.00 1.27 -9.90
C THR A 78 10.89 0.46 -11.19
N LYS A 79 10.17 -0.67 -11.19
CA LYS A 79 9.92 -1.47 -12.40
C LYS A 79 9.11 -0.68 -13.45
N GLU A 80 8.05 0.01 -13.04
CA GLU A 80 7.24 0.79 -13.97
C GLU A 80 8.03 1.97 -14.58
N SER A 81 8.84 2.65 -13.76
CA SER A 81 9.73 3.72 -14.21
C SER A 81 10.81 3.21 -15.17
N LEU A 82 11.39 2.04 -14.90
CA LEU A 82 12.40 1.40 -15.74
C LEU A 82 11.83 0.97 -17.10
N GLU A 83 10.64 0.37 -17.11
CA GLU A 83 9.97 -0.05 -18.36
C GLU A 83 9.59 1.15 -19.24
N ARG A 84 9.13 2.26 -18.64
CA ARG A 84 8.92 3.53 -19.36
C ARG A 84 10.20 4.03 -20.03
N ARG A 85 11.30 4.06 -19.28
CA ARG A 85 12.61 4.53 -19.77
C ARG A 85 13.19 3.62 -20.85
N LYS A 86 12.99 2.30 -20.72
CA LYS A 86 13.38 1.29 -21.72
C LYS A 86 12.58 1.42 -23.01
N ARG A 87 11.27 1.68 -22.92
CA ARG A 87 10.39 1.90 -24.09
C ARG A 87 10.78 3.17 -24.85
N GLU A 88 11.13 4.23 -24.13
CA GLU A 88 11.59 5.48 -24.74
C GLU A 88 12.95 5.31 -25.44
N TYR A 89 13.88 4.58 -24.81
CA TYR A 89 15.16 4.23 -25.42
C TYR A 89 15.00 3.43 -26.72
N LEU A 90 14.12 2.41 -26.72
CA LEU A 90 13.86 1.60 -27.91
C LEU A 90 13.22 2.42 -29.04
N ARG A 91 12.28 3.31 -28.71
CA ARG A 91 11.66 4.23 -29.67
C ARG A 91 12.68 5.20 -30.27
N ALA A 92 13.59 5.75 -29.46
CA ALA A 92 14.64 6.65 -29.93
C ALA A 92 15.69 5.93 -30.80
N LYS A 93 15.89 4.62 -30.59
CA LYS A 93 16.82 3.80 -31.39
C LYS A 93 16.23 3.25 -32.69
N GLY A 94 14.96 3.53 -32.99
CA GLY A 94 14.32 3.19 -34.27
C GLY A 94 14.12 1.68 -34.51
N LYS A 95 13.81 0.91 -33.45
CA LYS A 95 13.35 -0.50 -33.56
C LYS A 95 11.85 -0.62 -33.33
#